data_AF-A0A814Z9X8-F1
#
_entry.id   AF-A0A814Z9X8-F1
#
_cell.length_a   1.000
_cell.length_b   1.000
_cell.length_c   1.000
_cell.angle_alpha   90.00
_cell.angle_beta   90.00
_cell.angle_gamma   90.00
#
_symmetry.space_group_name_H-M   'P 1'
#
loop_
_entity.id
_entity.type
_entity.pdbx_description
1 polymer ?
#
loop_
_entity_poly.entity_id
_entity_poly.type
_entity_poly.pdbx_seq_one_letter_code
_entity_poly.pdbx_strand_id
1 'polypeptide(L)'
;MSHCHAPQPDRVSAIQLQNAIKARTATTDEPSSSILYSALRTYPLSAAGELPKNDALMLIIRRQRTAETVDADGGLPEKLRKT
;
A
#
# COMPACT_ATOMS: atom_id res chain seq x y z
N MET A 1 16.76 31.16 -3.32
CA MET A 1 15.62 30.93 -4.23
C MET A 1 15.01 29.59 -3.84
N SER A 2 13.75 29.57 -3.40
CA SER A 2 13.08 28.32 -3.01
C SER A 2 12.44 27.73 -4.26
N HIS A 3 13.00 26.65 -4.80
CA HIS A 3 12.47 25.98 -5.98
C HIS A 3 11.27 25.12 -5.56
N CYS A 4 10.07 25.68 -5.67
CA CYS A 4 8.84 24.95 -5.40
C CYS A 4 8.33 24.33 -6.71
N HIS A 5 8.61 23.04 -6.92
CA HIS A 5 8.08 22.30 -8.06
C HIS A 5 6.75 21.64 -7.68
N ALA A 6 5.76 21.73 -8.56
CA ALA A 6 4.52 20.98 -8.40
C ALA A 6 4.82 19.47 -8.41
N PRO A 7 4.13 18.66 -7.58
CA PRO A 7 4.33 17.22 -7.57
C PRO A 7 3.92 16.62 -8.92
N GLN A 8 4.71 15.66 -9.41
CA GLN A 8 4.42 14.95 -10.65
C GLN A 8 3.12 14.12 -10.48
N PRO A 9 2.07 14.36 -11.28
CA PRO A 9 0.75 13.78 -11.07
C PRO A 9 0.73 12.25 -11.21
N ASP A 10 1.56 11.70 -12.10
CA ASP A 10 1.65 10.24 -12.28
C ASP A 10 2.24 9.56 -11.04
N ARG A 11 3.24 10.20 -10.43
CA ARG A 11 3.85 9.71 -9.18
C ARG A 11 2.88 9.81 -8.00
N VAL A 12 2.04 10.85 -7.97
CA VAL A 12 0.96 10.97 -6.98
C VAL A 12 -0.04 9.83 -7.14
N SER A 13 -0.41 9.49 -8.38
CA SER A 13 -1.32 8.38 -8.68
C SER A 13 -0.76 7.04 -8.20
N ALA A 14 0.54 6.78 -8.42
CA ALA A 14 1.21 5.57 -7.94
C ALA A 14 1.24 5.47 -6.41
N ILE A 15 1.47 6.59 -5.71
CA ILE A 15 1.43 6.65 -4.24
C ILE A 15 0.01 6.38 -3.73
N GLN A 16 -1.00 7.00 -4.35
CA GLN A 16 -2.40 6.80 -3.99
C GLN A 16 -2.83 5.33 -4.16
N LEU A 17 -2.41 4.68 -5.26
CA LEU A 17 -2.65 3.25 -5.49
C LEU A 17 -2.08 2.39 -4.36
N GLN A 18 -0.82 2.63 -3.97
CA GLN A 18 -0.19 1.89 -2.88
C GLN A 18 -0.91 2.09 -1.55
N ASN A 19 -1.32 3.31 -1.25
CA ASN A 19 -2.06 3.62 -0.02
C ASN A 19 -3.43 2.95 -0.01
N ALA A 20 -4.14 2.94 -1.15
CA ALA A 20 -5.43 2.26 -1.29
C ALA A 20 -5.29 0.74 -1.08
N ILE A 21 -4.26 0.11 -1.66
CA ILE A 21 -3.98 -1.31 -1.46
C ILE A 21 -3.69 -1.61 0.01
N LYS A 22 -2.86 -0.79 0.69
CA LYS A 22 -2.56 -0.95 2.12
C LYS A 22 -3.81 -0.82 2.98
N ALA A 23 -4.58 0.25 2.78
CA ALA A 23 -5.80 0.51 3.54
C ALA A 23 -6.79 -0.64 3.38
N ARG A 24 -7.07 -1.06 2.13
CA ARG A 24 -8.00 -2.15 1.87
C ARG A 24 -7.54 -3.47 2.48
N THR A 25 -6.25 -3.78 2.35
CA THR A 25 -5.66 -4.99 2.95
C THR A 25 -5.74 -5.00 4.48
N ALA A 26 -5.67 -3.83 5.12
CA ALA A 26 -5.80 -3.72 6.57
C ALA A 26 -7.27 -3.88 7.04
N THR A 27 -8.24 -3.53 6.19
CA THR A 27 -9.66 -3.51 6.57
C THR A 27 -10.48 -4.69 6.05
N THR A 28 -10.00 -5.43 5.05
CA THR A 28 -10.77 -6.52 4.42
C THR A 28 -9.96 -7.81 4.33
N ASP A 29 -10.65 -8.94 4.44
CA ASP A 29 -10.08 -10.30 4.27
C ASP A 29 -10.22 -10.81 2.82
N GLU A 30 -10.34 -9.90 1.86
CA GLU A 30 -10.44 -10.27 0.44
C GLU A 30 -9.15 -10.94 -0.04
N PRO A 31 -9.18 -11.86 -1.02
CA PRO A 31 -7.96 -12.39 -1.63
C PRO A 31 -7.06 -11.29 -2.22
N SER A 32 -5.73 -11.43 -2.11
CA SER A 32 -4.77 -10.44 -2.62
C SER A 32 -4.96 -10.12 -4.11
N SER A 33 -5.32 -11.13 -4.90
CA SER A 33 -5.64 -10.99 -6.32
C SER A 33 -6.85 -10.09 -6.57
N SER A 34 -7.89 -10.16 -5.73
CA SER A 34 -9.08 -9.30 -5.80
C SER A 34 -8.71 -7.83 -5.51
N ILE A 35 -7.93 -7.60 -4.45
CA ILE A 35 -7.46 -6.27 -4.07
C ILE A 35 -6.62 -5.66 -5.21
N LEU A 36 -5.70 -6.42 -5.79
CA LEU A 36 -4.88 -5.93 -6.90
C LEU A 36 -5.70 -5.66 -8.15
N TYR A 37 -6.57 -6.60 -8.55
CA TYR A 37 -7.38 -6.45 -9.75
C TYR A 37 -8.26 -5.20 -9.68
N SER A 38 -8.94 -5.00 -8.54
CA SER A 38 -9.78 -3.83 -8.34
C SER A 38 -8.99 -2.52 -8.32
N ALA A 39 -7.82 -2.51 -7.67
CA ALA A 39 -6.95 -1.34 -7.62
C ALA A 39 -6.41 -0.96 -9.01
N LEU A 40 -5.91 -1.93 -9.77
CA LEU A 40 -5.35 -1.70 -11.11
C LEU A 40 -6.41 -1.30 -12.14
N ARG A 41 -7.65 -1.81 -12.02
CA ARG A 41 -8.74 -1.47 -12.93
C ARG A 41 -9.08 0.03 -12.95
N THR A 42 -8.83 0.72 -11.85
CA THR A 42 -9.12 2.15 -11.71
C THR A 42 -7.89 3.04 -11.91
N TYR A 43 -6.72 2.45 -12.15
CA TYR A 43 -5.46 3.18 -12.28
C TYR A 43 -5.39 3.91 -13.63
N PRO A 44 -5.01 5.21 -13.67
CA PRO A 44 -4.99 5.96 -14.91
C PRO A 44 -3.89 5.47 -15.85
N LEU A 45 -4.26 5.25 -17.11
CA LEU A 45 -3.33 4.80 -18.15
C LEU A 45 -2.17 5.78 -18.39
N SER A 46 -2.40 7.08 -18.20
CA SER A 46 -1.35 8.10 -18.30
C SER A 46 -0.22 7.90 -17.29
N ALA A 47 -0.52 7.32 -16.13
CA ALA A 47 0.44 7.07 -15.07
C ALA A 47 1.04 5.65 -15.10
N ALA A 48 0.77 4.87 -16.16
CA ALA A 48 1.22 3.47 -16.26
C ALA A 48 2.75 3.32 -16.16
N GLY A 49 3.52 4.35 -16.58
CA GLY A 49 4.97 4.38 -16.45
C GLY A 49 5.48 4.42 -15.01
N GLU A 50 4.67 4.94 -14.08
CA GLU A 50 4.99 5.03 -12.64
C GLU A 50 4.42 3.85 -11.84
N LEU A 51 3.77 2.90 -12.50
CA LEU A 51 3.13 1.76 -11.84
C LEU A 51 4.19 0.83 -11.22
N PRO A 52 4.11 0.55 -9.90
CA PRO A 52 4.99 -0.44 -9.29
C PRO A 52 4.79 -1.82 -9.90
N LYS A 53 5.87 -2.59 -10.02
CA LYS A 53 5.78 -3.99 -10.48
C LYS A 53 4.79 -4.79 -9.63
N ASN A 54 4.08 -5.72 -10.25
CA ASN A 54 3.07 -6.53 -9.59
C ASN A 54 3.62 -7.27 -8.34
N ASP A 55 4.83 -7.80 -8.42
CA ASP A 55 5.51 -8.46 -7.29
C ASP A 55 5.72 -7.52 -6.10
N ALA A 56 6.02 -6.24 -6.35
CA ALA A 56 6.17 -5.24 -5.31
C ALA A 56 4.83 -4.96 -4.61
N LEU A 57 3.73 -4.92 -5.38
CA LEU A 57 2.38 -4.75 -4.83
C LEU A 57 1.95 -5.97 -4.00
N MET A 58 2.20 -7.18 -4.48
CA MET A 58 1.94 -8.42 -3.73
C MET A 58 2.73 -8.48 -2.42
N LEU A 59 3.99 -8.02 -2.44
CA LEU A 59 4.82 -7.94 -1.25
C LEU A 59 4.30 -6.90 -0.24
N ILE A 60 3.76 -5.77 -0.71
CA ILE A 60 3.07 -4.80 0.15
C ILE A 60 1.87 -5.45 0.84
N ILE A 61 1.02 -6.16 0.09
CA ILE A 61 -0.17 -6.84 0.65
C ILE A 61 0.27 -7.89 1.69
N ARG A 62 1.26 -8.73 1.36
CA ARG A 62 1.77 -9.74 2.29
C ARG A 62 2.29 -9.10 3.57
N ARG A 63 3.12 -8.06 3.47
CA ARG A 63 3.67 -7.35 4.63
C ARG A 63 2.56 -6.73 5.47
N GLN A 64 1.55 -6.13 4.85
CA GLN A 64 0.44 -5.51 5.55
C GLN A 64 -0.39 -6.55 6.33
N ARG A 65 -0.57 -7.77 5.79
CA ARG A 65 -1.28 -8.85 6.50
C ARG A 65 -0.48 -9.46 7.63
N THR A 66 0.84 -9.55 7.47
CA THR A 66 1.74 -10.09 8.51
C THR A 66 2.13 -9.06 9.55
N ALA A 67 1.94 -7.77 9.25
CA ALA A 67 2.15 -6.71 10.20
C ALA A 67 1.11 -6.91 11.30
N GLU A 68 1.57 -7.49 12.40
CA GLU A 68 0.78 -7.47 13.62
C GLU A 68 0.43 -6.02 13.91
N THR A 69 -0.85 -5.78 14.13
CA THR A 69 -1.32 -4.52 14.66
C THR A 69 -0.53 -4.28 15.94
N VAL A 70 0.41 -3.34 15.88
CA VAL A 70 1.01 -2.73 17.06
C VAL A 70 -0.17 -2.35 17.94
N ASP A 71 -0.16 -2.75 19.21
CA ASP A 71 -1.24 -2.42 20.14
C ASP A 71 -1.54 -0.92 20.03
N ALA A 72 -2.80 -0.52 20.29
CA ALA A 72 -3.22 0.88 20.25
C ALA A 72 -2.31 1.81 21.10
N ASP A 73 -1.56 1.25 22.04
CA ASP A 73 -0.58 1.90 22.91
C ASP A 73 0.87 1.95 22.36
N GLY A 74 1.10 1.62 21.08
CA GLY A 74 2.44 1.63 20.48
C GLY A 74 3.36 0.52 20.99
N GLY A 75 2.80 -0.47 21.71
CA GLY A 75 3.55 -1.57 22.31
C GLY A 75 3.86 -2.69 21.34
N LEU A 76 4.95 -3.41 21.61
CA LEU A 76 5.32 -4.61 20.86
C LEU A 76 4.15 -5.62 20.86
N PRO A 77 3.90 -6.29 19.72
CA PRO A 77 2.91 -7.36 19.62
C PRO A 77 3.03 -8.38 20.75
N GLU A 78 1.90 -8.87 21.27
CA GLU A 78 1.84 -9.71 22.48
C GLU A 78 2.77 -10.94 22.41
N LYS A 79 2.94 -11.53 21.21
CA LYS A 79 3.83 -12.67 20.99
C LYS A 79 5.32 -12.37 21.16
N LEU A 80 5.71 -11.10 21.09
CA LEU A 80 7.09 -10.61 21.29
C LEU A 80 7.34 -10.11 22.71
N ARG A 81 6.30 -10.02 23.56
CA ARG A 81 6.44 -9.60 24.96
C ARG A 81 6.83 -10.75 25.91
N LYS A 82 6.84 -12.00 25.44
CA LYS A 82 7.16 -13.20 26.24
C LYS A 82 8.51 -13.80 25.80
N THR A 83 9.60 -13.09 26.10
CA THR A 83 10.97 -13.61 26.16
C THR A 83 11.68 -12.90 27.31
#